data_AF-A0A813MLU4-F1
#
_entry.id   AF-A0A813MLU4-F1
#
_cell.length_a   1.000
_cell.length_b   1.000
_cell.length_c   1.000
_cell.angle_alpha   90.00
_cell.angle_beta   90.00
_cell.angle_gamma   90.00
#
_symmetry.space_group_name_H-M   'P 1'
#
loop_
_entity.id
_entity.type
_entity.pdbx_description
1 polymer ?
#
loop_
_entity_poly.entity_id
_entity_poly.type
_entity_poly.pdbx_seq_one_letter_code
_entity_poly.pdbx_strand_id
1 'polypeptide(L)'
;MYASRRFFKFVILLCCFISLWIGFGGLSFKEEPHNQNLPIKSFQQVQVLTTKTESKFNFTEYYPLIKSCNFDEKDSADYKKYFDEQNIPNDYSSPAPEKTHDMRIIRGLIFYMPLEQINYFAYEIRWLYRSWIEMQKYEPLKWRTDLIIFANRDSDLYKDEKFILNELNCTFFNRRTSKFDKPMCTLIEYKPLKDRQIDSSKIDKYQDDYELLLKKINIFDEKESNIEIFYSFLKTFLSNYGYVDSILVGFEGYEYFKSAGFNFLIRSDMDVFLTPLFAKWLPKKCNDFYVGRGGYSNIYNSKKLKRIAKGYGLESAEIWNLGSTWYSTPEQFRLVSYLTLFGMAALSKDEFSQPERELKLGVLLWPDWHYGVLLLYGQNLVMNHLIKTNQLNIVKLEEYMDHPSAYSTDVNKIIHIHVFHGPDLFSKFDFKDGKYDSMTVNESQTNLAKYYSLKMALEGKKFNGTELTNLLSQEIFKKI
;
A
#
# COMPACT_ATOMS: atom_id res chain seq x y z
N MET A 1 1.76 38.10 28.42
CA MET A 1 1.81 37.71 29.86
C MET A 1 0.59 36.83 30.12
N TYR A 2 0.82 35.54 30.40
CA TYR A 2 -0.12 34.46 30.79
C TYR A 2 -1.42 34.23 30.00
N ALA A 3 -1.41 33.27 29.07
CA ALA A 3 -2.49 32.29 28.84
C ALA A 3 -2.09 31.22 27.80
N SER A 4 -1.23 30.25 28.15
CA SER A 4 -0.95 29.10 27.28
C SER A 4 -0.54 27.84 28.05
N ARG A 5 -1.40 27.32 28.94
CA ARG A 5 -1.15 26.03 29.62
C ARG A 5 -2.37 25.12 29.81
N ARG A 6 -3.48 25.33 29.09
CA ARG A 6 -4.67 24.45 29.18
C ARG A 6 -5.12 23.74 27.91
N PHE A 7 -4.46 23.94 26.76
CA PHE A 7 -4.88 23.30 25.50
C PHE A 7 -4.15 21.99 25.14
N PHE A 8 -3.12 21.59 25.90
CA PHE A 8 -2.30 20.41 25.58
C PHE A 8 -2.78 19.09 26.19
N LYS A 9 -3.87 19.09 26.98
CA LYS A 9 -4.39 17.89 27.66
C LYS A 9 -5.55 17.18 26.95
N PHE A 10 -6.08 17.72 25.85
CA PHE A 10 -7.25 17.14 25.16
C PHE A 10 -6.94 16.37 23.87
N VAL A 11 -5.72 16.49 23.33
CA VAL A 11 -5.33 15.79 22.07
C VAL A 11 -4.74 14.40 22.32
N ILE A 12 -4.35 14.08 23.56
CA ILE A 12 -3.73 12.78 23.89
C ILE A 12 -4.77 11.69 24.23
N LEU A 13 -6.01 12.04 24.55
CA LEU A 13 -7.01 11.05 25.00
C LEU A 13 -7.83 10.38 23.88
N LEU A 14 -7.83 10.89 22.64
CA LEU A 14 -8.57 10.25 21.53
C LEU A 14 -7.75 9.26 20.69
N CYS A 15 -6.42 9.18 20.89
CA CYS A 15 -5.57 8.17 20.24
C CYS A 15 -5.44 6.86 21.03
N CYS A 16 -6.09 6.74 22.19
CA CYS A 16 -5.81 5.68 23.18
C CYS A 16 -6.78 4.49 23.19
N PHE A 17 -7.68 4.34 22.23
CA PHE A 17 -8.49 3.12 22.16
C PHE A 17 -8.24 2.33 20.88
N ILE A 18 -7.71 1.12 21.10
CA ILE A 18 -7.81 -0.09 20.28
C ILE A 18 -6.52 -0.45 19.51
N SER A 19 -5.60 -1.01 20.29
CA SER A 19 -4.87 -2.23 19.94
C SER A 19 -4.66 -2.99 21.25
N LEU A 20 -5.71 -3.61 21.81
CA LEU A 20 -5.62 -4.64 22.87
C LEU A 20 -7.05 -4.97 23.36
N TRP A 21 -7.57 -6.12 22.95
CA TRP A 21 -8.56 -6.86 23.73
C TRP A 21 -8.15 -8.33 23.70
N ILE A 22 -7.28 -8.71 24.65
CA ILE A 22 -7.19 -10.07 25.16
C ILE A 22 -7.42 -9.92 26.67
N GLY A 23 -8.49 -10.53 27.15
CA GLY A 23 -8.92 -10.40 28.54
C GLY A 23 -7.95 -11.04 29.52
N PHE A 24 -7.89 -10.51 30.73
CA PHE A 24 -7.86 -11.29 31.97
C PHE A 24 -8.22 -10.37 33.16
N GLY A 25 -8.73 -11.03 34.21
CA GLY A 25 -9.41 -10.49 35.38
C GLY A 25 -8.69 -9.37 36.15
N GLY A 26 -9.51 -8.58 36.82
CA GLY A 26 -9.09 -7.41 37.58
C GLY A 26 -8.14 -7.70 38.73
N LEU A 27 -7.27 -6.73 38.97
CA LEU A 27 -6.61 -6.49 40.25
C LEU A 27 -6.37 -4.97 40.34
N SER A 28 -7.05 -4.35 41.29
CA SER A 28 -6.92 -2.95 41.68
C SER A 28 -5.59 -2.74 42.39
N PHE A 29 -4.75 -1.82 41.92
CA PHE A 29 -3.62 -1.32 42.71
C PHE A 29 -3.69 0.20 42.89
N LYS A 30 -3.66 0.59 44.17
CA LYS A 30 -3.57 1.95 44.69
C LYS A 30 -2.22 2.57 44.32
N GLU A 31 -2.25 3.85 43.97
CA GLU A 31 -1.05 4.70 43.89
C GLU A 31 -0.51 4.99 45.30
N GLU A 32 0.79 4.77 45.50
CA GLU A 32 1.58 5.49 46.50
C GLU A 32 2.88 6.03 45.87
N PRO A 33 3.32 7.25 46.24
CA PRO A 33 4.49 7.88 45.65
C PRO A 33 5.74 7.60 46.50
N HIS A 34 6.82 7.07 45.91
CA HIS A 34 8.13 7.17 46.55
C HIS A 34 9.29 7.39 45.57
N ASN A 35 9.69 8.66 45.58
CA ASN A 35 11.02 9.23 45.44
C ASN A 35 12.18 8.30 45.87
N GLN A 36 13.03 7.83 44.93
CA GLN A 36 14.42 7.43 45.22
C GLN A 36 15.35 7.70 44.02
N ASN A 37 16.40 8.47 44.31
CA ASN A 37 17.56 8.72 43.45
C ASN A 37 18.29 7.41 43.11
N LEU A 38 18.52 7.16 41.82
CA LEU A 38 19.47 6.14 41.35
C LEU A 38 20.62 6.80 40.57
N PRO A 39 21.87 6.35 40.75
CA PRO A 39 23.05 7.02 40.21
C PRO A 39 23.21 6.77 38.71
N ILE A 40 23.43 7.85 37.96
CA ILE A 40 23.80 7.83 36.55
C ILE A 40 25.20 7.20 36.44
N LYS A 41 25.28 5.93 36.04
CA LYS A 41 26.53 5.34 35.54
C LYS A 41 26.67 5.72 34.06
N SER A 42 27.81 6.33 33.77
CA SER A 42 28.29 6.71 32.43
C SER A 42 28.10 5.58 31.42
N PHE A 43 27.38 5.87 30.33
CA PHE A 43 27.38 5.05 29.12
C PHE A 43 28.80 5.03 28.54
N GLN A 44 29.49 3.88 28.63
CA GLN A 44 30.69 3.62 27.85
C GLN A 44 30.29 3.51 26.37
N GLN A 45 31.02 4.23 25.52
CA GLN A 45 30.93 4.15 24.07
C GLN A 45 31.16 2.69 23.64
N VAL A 46 30.13 2.08 23.04
CA VAL A 46 30.28 0.83 22.30
C VAL A 46 31.09 1.15 21.05
N GLN A 47 32.34 0.68 21.02
CA GLN A 47 33.18 0.72 19.82
C GLN A 47 32.52 -0.12 18.72
N VAL A 48 32.12 0.56 17.65
CA VAL A 48 31.69 -0.08 16.41
C VAL A 48 32.92 -0.70 15.75
N LEU A 49 33.02 -2.02 15.78
CA LEU A 49 34.00 -2.79 15.03
C LEU A 49 33.70 -2.67 13.53
N THR A 50 34.31 -1.69 12.87
CA THR A 50 34.30 -1.55 11.41
C THR A 50 35.47 -2.31 10.79
N THR A 51 35.26 -3.55 10.37
CA THR A 51 36.06 -4.19 9.32
C THR A 51 35.25 -5.29 8.61
N LYS A 52 34.51 -4.94 7.56
CA LYS A 52 34.25 -5.83 6.43
C LYS A 52 34.36 -4.99 5.16
N THR A 53 35.25 -5.40 4.28
CA THR A 53 35.47 -4.83 2.95
C THR A 53 34.14 -4.76 2.20
N GLU A 54 33.75 -3.54 1.83
CA GLU A 54 32.51 -3.19 1.15
C GLU A 54 32.46 -3.82 -0.26
N SER A 55 31.84 -4.99 -0.35
CA SER A 55 31.17 -5.41 -1.57
C SER A 55 30.01 -4.43 -1.79
N LYS A 56 30.08 -3.60 -2.83
CA LYS A 56 28.95 -2.77 -3.25
C LYS A 56 27.91 -3.68 -3.87
N PHE A 57 26.81 -3.89 -3.16
CA PHE A 57 25.71 -4.70 -3.66
C PHE A 57 25.16 -4.11 -4.97
N ASN A 58 25.21 -4.88 -6.04
CA ASN A 58 24.76 -4.44 -7.35
C ASN A 58 23.48 -5.17 -7.77
N PHE A 59 22.31 -4.63 -7.37
CA PHE A 59 21.01 -5.14 -7.82
C PHE A 59 20.92 -5.23 -9.36
N THR A 60 21.71 -4.44 -10.11
CA THR A 60 21.62 -4.35 -11.58
C THR A 60 22.09 -5.62 -12.29
N GLU A 61 22.94 -6.44 -11.64
CA GLU A 61 23.43 -7.68 -12.21
C GLU A 61 22.34 -8.75 -12.27
N TYR A 62 21.47 -8.79 -11.27
CA TYR A 62 20.45 -9.83 -11.11
C TYR A 62 19.06 -9.43 -11.61
N TYR A 63 18.75 -8.13 -11.54
CA TYR A 63 17.48 -7.58 -12.02
C TYR A 63 17.77 -6.45 -13.00
N PRO A 64 17.91 -6.77 -14.30
CA PRO A 64 18.20 -5.77 -15.32
C PRO A 64 17.04 -4.77 -15.41
N LEU A 65 17.37 -3.55 -15.85
CA LEU A 65 16.40 -2.50 -16.11
C LEU A 65 15.28 -3.05 -17.01
N ILE A 66 14.04 -2.94 -16.54
CA ILE A 66 12.86 -3.20 -17.35
C ILE A 66 12.74 -2.03 -18.35
N LYS A 67 13.41 -2.19 -19.50
CA LYS A 67 13.52 -1.17 -20.56
C LYS A 67 12.29 -1.10 -21.46
N SER A 68 11.50 -2.17 -21.50
CA SER A 68 10.34 -2.30 -22.39
C SER A 68 9.21 -2.98 -21.67
N CYS A 69 7.99 -2.57 -22.01
CA CYS A 69 6.79 -3.22 -21.54
C CYS A 69 6.41 -4.34 -22.48
N ASN A 70 6.26 -5.54 -21.92
CA ASN A 70 5.79 -6.70 -22.67
C ASN A 70 4.26 -6.61 -22.82
N PHE A 71 3.82 -5.77 -23.74
CA PHE A 71 2.47 -5.82 -24.26
C PHE A 71 2.37 -6.93 -25.31
N ASP A 72 1.21 -7.60 -25.39
CA ASP A 72 0.93 -8.61 -26.42
C ASP A 72 1.25 -8.06 -27.83
N GLU A 73 1.95 -8.83 -28.66
CA GLU A 73 2.52 -8.38 -29.94
C GLU A 73 1.48 -7.72 -30.85
N LYS A 74 0.23 -8.20 -30.80
CA LYS A 74 -0.88 -7.65 -31.60
C LYS A 74 -1.33 -6.25 -31.16
N ASP A 75 -1.20 -5.94 -29.87
CA ASP A 75 -1.55 -4.63 -29.30
C ASP A 75 -0.28 -3.73 -29.16
N SER A 76 0.92 -4.31 -29.33
CA SER A 76 2.22 -3.68 -29.05
C SER A 76 2.55 -2.46 -29.91
N ALA A 77 2.09 -2.41 -31.16
CA ALA A 77 2.41 -1.31 -32.08
C ALA A 77 1.78 0.01 -31.63
N ASP A 78 0.50 -0.02 -31.22
CA ASP A 78 -0.19 1.16 -30.71
C ASP A 78 0.35 1.56 -29.33
N TYR A 79 0.68 0.59 -28.47
CA TYR A 79 1.30 0.87 -27.17
C TYR A 79 2.66 1.52 -27.31
N LYS A 80 3.51 0.95 -28.15
CA LYS A 80 4.84 1.48 -28.42
C LYS A 80 4.74 2.88 -29.02
N LYS A 81 3.81 3.11 -29.96
CA LYS A 81 3.53 4.44 -30.49
C LYS A 81 3.10 5.43 -29.41
N TYR A 82 2.20 5.03 -28.50
CA TYR A 82 1.81 5.87 -27.37
C TYR A 82 3.02 6.25 -26.52
N PHE A 83 3.88 5.30 -26.12
CA PHE A 83 5.00 5.60 -25.22
C PHE A 83 6.22 6.24 -25.90
N ASP A 84 6.47 5.96 -27.18
CA ASP A 84 7.60 6.50 -27.95
C ASP A 84 7.33 7.94 -28.42
N GLU A 85 6.07 8.34 -28.66
CA GLU A 85 5.68 9.68 -29.16
C GLU A 85 5.52 10.74 -28.06
N GLN A 86 5.66 10.36 -26.79
CA GLN A 86 5.35 11.21 -25.65
C GLN A 86 6.51 12.16 -25.31
N ASN A 87 6.57 13.31 -25.99
CA ASN A 87 7.22 14.53 -25.47
C ASN A 87 6.27 15.23 -24.49
N ILE A 88 5.96 14.59 -23.36
CA ILE A 88 4.98 15.17 -22.42
C ILE A 88 5.70 16.11 -21.45
N PRO A 89 5.18 17.32 -21.23
CA PRO A 89 5.48 18.08 -20.02
C PRO A 89 5.25 17.24 -18.76
N ASN A 90 5.92 17.54 -17.64
CA ASN A 90 5.67 16.88 -16.35
C ASN A 90 4.30 17.25 -15.71
N ASP A 91 3.24 17.28 -16.51
CA ASP A 91 1.85 17.47 -16.06
C ASP A 91 1.15 16.11 -15.96
N TYR A 92 0.86 15.73 -14.72
CA TYR A 92 0.14 14.50 -14.39
C TYR A 92 -1.34 14.75 -14.08
N SER A 93 -1.83 16.00 -14.20
CA SER A 93 -3.25 16.37 -14.02
C SER A 93 -4.12 16.09 -15.24
N SER A 94 -3.50 15.78 -16.38
CA SER A 94 -4.19 15.56 -17.66
C SER A 94 -4.48 14.08 -17.93
N PRO A 95 -5.64 13.75 -18.52
CA PRO A 95 -5.97 12.38 -18.94
C PRO A 95 -5.03 11.89 -20.04
N ALA A 96 -5.06 10.59 -20.31
CA ALA A 96 -4.42 10.04 -21.50
C ALA A 96 -5.09 10.60 -22.77
N PRO A 97 -4.34 10.74 -23.89
CA PRO A 97 -4.89 11.20 -25.16
C PRO A 97 -6.02 10.29 -25.66
N GLU A 98 -7.05 10.86 -26.31
CA GLU A 98 -8.21 10.10 -26.79
C GLU A 98 -7.86 8.95 -27.74
N LYS A 99 -6.78 9.06 -28.51
CA LYS A 99 -6.27 7.97 -29.36
C LYS A 99 -6.01 6.67 -28.59
N THR A 100 -5.80 6.75 -27.28
CA THR A 100 -5.58 5.58 -26.41
C THR A 100 -6.86 4.88 -25.97
N HIS A 101 -8.03 5.52 -26.14
CA HIS A 101 -9.32 4.94 -25.76
C HIS A 101 -9.69 3.72 -26.62
N ASP A 102 -9.08 3.60 -27.80
CA ASP A 102 -9.23 2.47 -28.69
C ASP A 102 -8.33 1.26 -28.35
N MET A 103 -7.42 1.43 -27.41
CA MET A 103 -6.52 0.38 -26.93
C MET A 103 -7.19 -0.46 -25.83
N ARG A 104 -6.86 -1.75 -25.78
CA ARG A 104 -7.37 -2.65 -24.73
C ARG A 104 -6.48 -2.64 -23.49
N ILE A 105 -6.81 -1.79 -22.53
CA ILE A 105 -6.09 -1.68 -21.25
C ILE A 105 -6.81 -2.46 -20.14
N ILE A 106 -6.09 -3.28 -19.41
CA ILE A 106 -6.57 -3.98 -18.21
C ILE A 106 -5.75 -3.55 -17.00
N ARG A 107 -6.43 -3.11 -15.95
CA ARG A 107 -5.85 -2.63 -14.70
C ARG A 107 -6.41 -3.39 -13.51
N GLY A 108 -5.60 -3.57 -12.47
CA GLY A 108 -6.04 -4.19 -11.22
C GLY A 108 -5.79 -3.27 -10.03
N LEU A 109 -6.81 -2.98 -9.23
CA LEU A 109 -6.65 -2.41 -7.90
C LEU A 109 -6.47 -3.55 -6.90
N ILE A 110 -5.29 -3.63 -6.27
CA ILE A 110 -4.90 -4.72 -5.39
C ILE A 110 -4.84 -4.28 -3.92
N PHE A 111 -5.40 -5.10 -3.03
CA PHE A 111 -5.14 -5.01 -1.59
C PHE A 111 -5.37 -6.37 -0.90
N TYR A 112 -4.78 -6.50 0.29
CA TYR A 112 -4.98 -7.62 1.19
C TYR A 112 -6.11 -7.30 2.18
N MET A 113 -7.00 -8.27 2.41
CA MET A 113 -8.09 -8.17 3.39
C MET A 113 -7.88 -9.14 4.56
N PRO A 114 -7.48 -8.65 5.75
CA PRO A 114 -7.51 -9.45 6.97
C PRO A 114 -8.97 -9.63 7.42
N LEU A 115 -9.55 -10.81 7.16
CA LEU A 115 -10.97 -11.09 7.42
C LEU A 115 -11.36 -10.91 8.89
N GLU A 116 -10.43 -11.08 9.82
CA GLU A 116 -10.64 -10.81 11.24
C GLU A 116 -10.92 -9.33 11.56
N GLN A 117 -10.56 -8.41 10.66
CA GLN A 117 -10.81 -6.96 10.77
C GLN A 117 -11.89 -6.46 9.81
N ILE A 118 -12.61 -7.36 9.12
CA ILE A 118 -13.59 -6.97 8.09
C ILE A 118 -14.64 -5.99 8.61
N ASN A 119 -15.14 -6.19 9.83
CA ASN A 119 -16.13 -5.31 10.45
C ASN A 119 -15.56 -3.90 10.72
N TYR A 120 -14.27 -3.81 11.05
CA TYR A 120 -13.60 -2.53 11.26
C TYR A 120 -13.44 -1.76 9.94
N PHE A 121 -13.21 -2.46 8.83
CA PHE A 121 -13.01 -1.88 7.50
C PHE A 121 -14.28 -1.87 6.63
N ALA A 122 -15.45 -2.20 7.18
CA ALA A 122 -16.67 -2.33 6.39
C ALA A 122 -17.06 -1.04 5.65
N TYR A 123 -16.88 0.12 6.29
CA TYR A 123 -17.13 1.41 5.66
C TYR A 123 -16.09 1.74 4.59
N GLU A 124 -14.81 1.48 4.88
CA GLU A 124 -13.70 1.63 3.94
C GLU A 124 -13.94 0.88 2.63
N ILE A 125 -14.30 -0.40 2.73
CA ILE A 125 -14.57 -1.25 1.58
C ILE A 125 -15.74 -0.69 0.75
N ARG A 126 -16.82 -0.27 1.41
CA ARG A 126 -18.01 0.26 0.74
C ARG A 126 -17.72 1.57 0.00
N TRP A 127 -17.00 2.51 0.62
CA TRP A 127 -16.70 3.77 -0.04
C TRP A 127 -15.67 3.60 -1.16
N LEU A 128 -14.74 2.66 -1.01
CA LEU A 128 -13.77 2.33 -2.05
C LEU A 128 -14.51 1.75 -3.24
N TYR A 129 -15.37 0.76 -3.02
CA TYR A 129 -16.22 0.16 -4.05
C TYR A 129 -17.13 1.21 -4.71
N ARG A 130 -17.73 2.11 -3.92
CA ARG A 130 -18.56 3.19 -4.46
C ARG A 130 -17.75 4.16 -5.34
N SER A 131 -16.53 4.51 -4.94
CA SER A 131 -15.62 5.35 -5.75
C SER A 131 -15.14 4.63 -7.00
N TRP A 132 -15.00 3.30 -6.96
CA TRP A 132 -14.72 2.48 -8.13
C TRP A 132 -15.88 2.51 -9.13
N ILE A 133 -17.14 2.39 -8.68
CA ILE A 133 -18.32 2.60 -9.54
C ILE A 133 -18.32 4.00 -10.16
N GLU A 134 -17.95 5.04 -9.40
CA GLU A 134 -17.90 6.41 -9.92
C GLU A 134 -16.82 6.56 -10.99
N MET A 135 -15.60 6.07 -10.72
CA MET A 135 -14.50 6.03 -11.68
C MET A 135 -14.92 5.29 -12.96
N GLN A 136 -15.64 4.18 -12.82
CA GLN A 136 -16.13 3.40 -13.96
C GLN A 136 -16.94 4.26 -14.93
N LYS A 137 -17.70 5.29 -14.51
CA LYS A 137 -18.45 6.16 -15.44
C LYS A 137 -17.57 6.86 -16.49
N TYR A 138 -16.32 7.13 -16.15
CA TYR A 138 -15.38 7.88 -16.98
C TYR A 138 -14.38 6.99 -17.72
N GLU A 139 -14.28 5.70 -17.36
CA GLU A 139 -13.33 4.76 -17.94
C GLU A 139 -13.66 4.50 -19.43
N PRO A 140 -12.69 4.60 -20.36
CA PRO A 140 -12.92 4.31 -21.78
C PRO A 140 -13.50 2.92 -22.03
N LEU A 141 -14.30 2.76 -23.11
CA LEU A 141 -15.02 1.52 -23.41
C LEU A 141 -14.12 0.30 -23.57
N LYS A 142 -12.86 0.49 -23.96
CA LYS A 142 -11.90 -0.61 -24.10
C LYS A 142 -10.98 -0.84 -22.91
N TRP A 143 -11.11 -0.02 -21.87
CA TRP A 143 -10.33 -0.13 -20.66
C TRP A 143 -11.13 -0.84 -19.58
N ARG A 144 -10.45 -1.57 -18.70
CA ARG A 144 -11.06 -2.29 -17.59
C ARG A 144 -10.21 -2.08 -16.35
N THR A 145 -10.85 -1.83 -15.22
CA THR A 145 -10.21 -1.86 -13.89
C THR A 145 -10.93 -2.83 -12.99
N ASP A 146 -10.27 -3.90 -12.57
CA ASP A 146 -10.80 -4.88 -11.63
C ASP A 146 -10.43 -4.52 -10.18
N LEU A 147 -11.26 -4.98 -9.24
CA LEU A 147 -10.96 -4.98 -7.82
C LEU A 147 -10.45 -6.38 -7.43
N ILE A 148 -9.21 -6.47 -6.97
CA ILE A 148 -8.54 -7.75 -6.66
C ILE A 148 -8.21 -7.78 -5.17
N ILE A 149 -8.87 -8.68 -4.45
CA ILE A 149 -8.77 -8.78 -3.00
C ILE A 149 -8.16 -10.12 -2.63
N PHE A 150 -7.02 -10.07 -1.96
CA PHE A 150 -6.38 -11.28 -1.41
C PHE A 150 -6.96 -11.55 -0.02
N ALA A 151 -7.55 -12.74 0.16
CA ALA A 151 -8.22 -13.11 1.40
C ALA A 151 -8.13 -14.61 1.66
N ASN A 152 -8.20 -15.00 2.94
CA ASN A 152 -8.23 -16.41 3.34
C ASN A 152 -9.56 -17.04 2.94
N ARG A 153 -9.54 -18.13 2.16
CA ARG A 153 -10.74 -18.82 1.68
C ARG A 153 -11.40 -19.69 2.74
N ASP A 154 -10.65 -20.17 3.73
CA ASP A 154 -11.11 -21.12 4.75
C ASP A 154 -11.94 -20.46 5.86
N SER A 155 -12.67 -19.39 5.54
CA SER A 155 -13.49 -18.64 6.47
C SER A 155 -14.96 -19.00 6.32
N ASP A 156 -15.61 -19.36 7.44
CA ASP A 156 -17.06 -19.57 7.48
C ASP A 156 -17.86 -18.32 7.14
N LEU A 157 -17.24 -17.14 7.15
CA LEU A 157 -17.86 -15.87 6.77
C LEU A 157 -18.45 -15.90 5.35
N TYR A 158 -17.82 -16.62 4.41
CA TYR A 158 -18.33 -16.71 3.03
C TYR A 158 -19.63 -17.52 2.89
N LYS A 159 -20.04 -18.26 3.91
CA LYS A 159 -21.33 -18.97 3.93
C LYS A 159 -22.51 -18.03 4.19
N ASP A 160 -22.25 -16.85 4.76
CA ASP A 160 -23.27 -15.83 4.98
C ASP A 160 -23.42 -14.97 3.70
N GLU A 161 -24.58 -15.01 3.06
CA GLU A 161 -24.87 -14.16 1.90
C GLU A 161 -24.83 -12.66 2.24
N LYS A 162 -25.05 -12.30 3.51
CA LYS A 162 -24.95 -10.92 4.01
C LYS A 162 -23.53 -10.51 4.36
N PHE A 163 -22.56 -11.40 4.19
CA PHE A 163 -21.16 -11.05 4.30
C PHE A 163 -20.81 -9.99 3.25
N ILE A 164 -20.17 -8.91 3.68
CA ILE A 164 -19.96 -7.71 2.85
C ILE A 164 -19.30 -7.99 1.49
N LEU A 165 -18.35 -8.93 1.41
CA LEU A 165 -17.72 -9.28 0.13
C LEU A 165 -18.67 -10.07 -0.79
N ASN A 166 -19.56 -10.91 -0.22
CA ASN A 166 -20.60 -11.59 -0.97
C ASN A 166 -21.63 -10.59 -1.52
N GLU A 167 -22.07 -9.63 -0.71
CA GLU A 167 -23.02 -8.58 -1.16
C GLU A 167 -22.43 -7.73 -2.31
N LEU A 168 -21.13 -7.45 -2.26
CA LEU A 168 -20.38 -6.71 -3.30
C LEU A 168 -20.02 -7.55 -4.53
N ASN A 169 -20.49 -8.80 -4.59
CA ASN A 169 -20.20 -9.77 -5.65
C ASN A 169 -18.68 -9.99 -5.87
N CYS A 170 -17.91 -9.92 -4.78
CA CYS A 170 -16.51 -10.29 -4.72
C CYS A 170 -16.42 -11.78 -4.40
N THR A 171 -15.99 -12.61 -5.36
CA THR A 171 -15.95 -14.07 -5.15
C THR A 171 -14.66 -14.71 -5.66
N PHE A 172 -14.33 -15.89 -5.14
CA PHE A 172 -13.20 -16.70 -5.61
C PHE A 172 -13.42 -17.29 -7.02
N PHE A 173 -14.68 -17.31 -7.47
CA PHE A 173 -15.09 -17.87 -8.77
C PHE A 173 -15.11 -16.80 -9.87
N ASN A 174 -15.22 -15.53 -9.50
CA ASN A 174 -15.21 -14.41 -10.43
C ASN A 174 -13.76 -14.08 -10.82
N ARG A 175 -13.15 -14.93 -11.66
CA ARG A 175 -11.79 -14.76 -12.17
C ARG A 175 -11.80 -14.35 -13.63
N ARG A 176 -10.95 -13.38 -13.96
CA ARG A 176 -10.72 -12.98 -15.35
C ARG A 176 -10.09 -14.14 -16.11
N THR A 177 -10.74 -14.53 -17.20
CA THR A 177 -10.24 -15.54 -18.13
C THR A 177 -10.01 -14.96 -19.53
N SER A 178 -10.53 -13.76 -19.78
CA SER A 178 -10.42 -13.07 -21.06
C SER A 178 -10.23 -11.56 -20.89
N LYS A 179 -9.52 -10.96 -21.85
CA LYS A 179 -9.37 -9.48 -21.95
C LYS A 179 -10.68 -8.74 -22.22
N PHE A 180 -11.72 -9.46 -22.63
CA PHE A 180 -13.04 -8.94 -22.92
C PHE A 180 -14.00 -8.99 -21.73
N ASP A 181 -13.64 -9.68 -20.64
CA ASP A 181 -14.49 -9.77 -19.46
C ASP A 181 -14.79 -8.37 -18.90
N LYS A 182 -16.02 -8.20 -18.40
CA LYS A 182 -16.47 -6.98 -17.72
C LYS A 182 -15.60 -6.70 -16.48
N PRO A 183 -15.57 -5.45 -15.98
CA PRO A 183 -14.95 -5.16 -14.69
C PRO A 183 -15.55 -6.06 -13.61
N MET A 184 -14.70 -6.61 -12.76
CA MET A 184 -15.13 -7.57 -11.74
C MET A 184 -14.43 -7.34 -10.40
N CYS A 185 -15.08 -7.83 -9.34
CA CYS A 185 -14.45 -7.98 -8.04
C CYS A 185 -14.03 -9.44 -7.85
N THR A 186 -12.72 -9.69 -7.76
CA THR A 186 -12.13 -11.02 -7.68
C THR A 186 -11.51 -11.23 -6.31
N LEU A 187 -11.83 -12.37 -5.68
CA LEU A 187 -11.09 -12.86 -4.52
C LEU A 187 -9.98 -13.82 -4.95
N ILE A 188 -8.78 -13.60 -4.43
CA ILE A 188 -7.64 -14.49 -4.60
C ILE A 188 -7.37 -15.16 -3.26
N GLU A 189 -7.33 -16.49 -3.28
CA GLU A 189 -7.05 -17.30 -2.10
C GLU A 189 -5.65 -16.98 -1.60
N TYR A 190 -5.58 -16.60 -0.32
CA TYR A 190 -4.35 -16.13 0.28
C TYR A 190 -4.26 -16.53 1.74
N LYS A 191 -3.13 -17.15 2.12
CA LYS A 191 -2.83 -17.49 3.51
C LYS A 191 -1.86 -16.44 4.09
N PRO A 192 -2.21 -15.71 5.16
CA PRO A 192 -1.35 -14.70 5.75
C PRO A 192 -0.02 -15.29 6.23
N LEU A 193 1.08 -14.54 6.12
CA LEU A 193 2.42 -15.01 6.49
C LEU A 193 2.46 -15.56 7.93
N LYS A 194 1.76 -14.90 8.86
CA LYS A 194 1.65 -15.32 10.27
C LYS A 194 1.07 -16.73 10.46
N ASP A 195 0.21 -17.19 9.55
CA ASP A 195 -0.50 -18.47 9.67
C ASP A 195 0.18 -19.62 8.89
N ARG A 196 1.20 -19.31 8.09
CA ARG A 196 1.95 -20.30 7.31
C ARG A 196 2.89 -21.12 8.20
N GLN A 197 2.96 -22.42 7.91
CA GLN A 197 3.93 -23.35 8.51
C GLN A 197 5.21 -23.31 7.70
N ILE A 198 6.16 -22.47 8.12
CA ILE A 198 7.44 -22.26 7.43
C ILE A 198 8.56 -22.62 8.39
N ASP A 199 9.46 -23.50 7.95
CA ASP A 199 10.66 -23.86 8.69
C ASP A 199 11.61 -22.67 8.76
N SER A 200 11.67 -22.02 9.92
CA SER A 200 12.49 -20.83 10.14
C SER A 200 13.98 -21.18 10.29
N SER A 201 14.34 -22.44 10.59
CA SER A 201 15.75 -22.85 10.76
C SER A 201 16.58 -22.75 9.48
N LYS A 202 15.91 -22.70 8.31
CA LYS A 202 16.57 -22.50 7.01
C LYS A 202 17.35 -21.18 6.94
N ILE A 203 17.00 -20.17 7.74
CA ILE A 203 17.67 -18.86 7.74
C ILE A 203 18.95 -18.83 8.58
N ASP A 204 19.16 -19.78 9.50
CA ASP A 204 20.28 -19.75 10.46
C ASP A 204 21.65 -19.71 9.77
N LYS A 205 21.75 -20.29 8.56
CA LYS A 205 22.98 -20.29 7.73
C LYS A 205 23.22 -18.97 6.99
N TYR A 206 22.22 -18.09 6.94
CA TYR A 206 22.18 -16.90 6.08
C TYR A 206 21.83 -15.62 6.84
N GLN A 207 21.64 -15.73 8.16
CA GLN A 207 21.12 -14.65 8.98
C GLN A 207 21.95 -13.37 8.86
N ASP A 208 23.26 -13.49 8.61
CA ASP A 208 24.20 -12.38 8.52
C ASP A 208 24.72 -12.11 7.10
N ASP A 209 24.19 -12.79 6.08
CA ASP A 209 24.60 -12.63 4.68
C ASP A 209 23.41 -12.33 3.75
N TYR A 210 22.99 -11.07 3.82
CA TYR A 210 21.96 -10.49 2.96
C TYR A 210 22.26 -10.61 1.46
N GLU A 211 23.54 -10.55 1.08
CA GLU A 211 23.92 -10.67 -0.31
C GLU A 211 23.62 -12.07 -0.83
N LEU A 212 23.94 -13.09 -0.04
CA LEU A 212 23.71 -14.49 -0.41
C LEU A 212 22.21 -14.81 -0.55
N LEU A 213 21.35 -14.16 0.23
CA LEU A 213 19.89 -14.27 0.08
C LEU A 213 19.39 -13.67 -1.23
N LEU A 214 19.87 -12.48 -1.58
CA LEU A 214 19.44 -11.79 -2.81
C LEU A 214 19.99 -12.46 -4.08
N LYS A 215 21.22 -13.00 -4.05
CA LYS A 215 21.86 -13.66 -5.22
C LYS A 215 21.24 -14.99 -5.61
N LYS A 216 20.52 -15.65 -4.70
CA LYS A 216 20.03 -17.03 -4.89
C LYS A 216 18.62 -17.13 -5.44
N ILE A 217 17.90 -16.02 -5.53
CA ILE A 217 16.47 -16.05 -5.83
C ILE A 217 16.22 -15.40 -7.18
N ASN A 218 15.97 -16.25 -8.19
CA ASN A 218 15.31 -15.79 -9.39
C ASN A 218 13.85 -15.49 -9.06
N ILE A 219 13.54 -14.22 -8.84
CA ILE A 219 12.18 -13.84 -8.44
C ILE A 219 11.17 -14.13 -9.53
N PHE A 220 11.53 -14.31 -10.81
CA PHE A 220 10.57 -14.57 -11.89
C PHE A 220 10.38 -16.06 -12.21
N ASP A 221 11.05 -16.95 -11.48
CA ASP A 221 10.87 -18.41 -11.60
C ASP A 221 10.20 -18.96 -10.33
N GLU A 222 8.96 -19.41 -10.44
CA GLU A 222 8.21 -19.95 -9.30
C GLU A 222 8.66 -21.35 -8.87
N LYS A 223 9.42 -22.04 -9.72
CA LYS A 223 10.03 -23.33 -9.38
C LYS A 223 11.37 -23.16 -8.65
N GLU A 224 11.77 -21.91 -8.39
CA GLU A 224 12.99 -21.58 -7.67
C GLU A 224 12.96 -22.17 -6.26
N SER A 225 13.79 -23.19 -6.05
CA SER A 225 13.93 -23.88 -4.76
C SER A 225 14.34 -22.95 -3.61
N ASN A 226 14.96 -21.80 -3.91
CA ASN A 226 15.43 -20.86 -2.90
C ASN A 226 14.35 -19.87 -2.41
N ILE A 227 13.14 -19.83 -3.01
CA ILE A 227 12.10 -18.91 -2.54
C ILE A 227 11.64 -19.21 -1.10
N GLU A 228 11.73 -20.48 -0.69
CA GLU A 228 11.47 -20.91 0.68
C GLU A 228 12.37 -20.20 1.70
N ILE A 229 13.62 -19.91 1.33
CA ILE A 229 14.56 -19.19 2.22
C ILE A 229 14.07 -17.76 2.44
N PHE A 230 13.52 -17.12 1.40
CA PHE A 230 12.92 -15.79 1.53
C PHE A 230 11.69 -15.82 2.44
N TYR A 231 10.81 -16.80 2.30
CA TYR A 231 9.68 -16.93 3.22
C TYR A 231 10.11 -17.20 4.66
N SER A 232 11.14 -18.02 4.90
CA SER A 232 11.72 -18.20 6.23
C SER A 232 12.27 -16.87 6.78
N PHE A 233 12.96 -16.08 5.96
CA PHE A 233 13.45 -14.76 6.33
C PHE A 233 12.32 -13.81 6.74
N LEU A 234 11.26 -13.70 5.93
CA LEU A 234 10.11 -12.88 6.25
C LEU A 234 9.38 -13.39 7.51
N LYS A 235 9.19 -14.71 7.64
CA LYS A 235 8.51 -15.31 8.80
C LYS A 235 9.24 -14.97 10.10
N THR A 236 10.56 -15.09 10.12
CA THR A 236 11.38 -14.81 11.31
C THR A 236 11.28 -13.36 11.76
N PHE A 237 11.30 -12.39 10.82
CA PHE A 237 11.43 -10.97 11.19
C PHE A 237 10.15 -10.15 11.05
N LEU A 238 9.13 -10.63 10.34
CA LEU A 238 7.92 -9.87 10.01
C LEU A 238 6.61 -10.57 10.40
N SER A 239 6.63 -11.77 10.99
CA SER A 239 5.41 -12.51 11.35
C SER A 239 4.44 -11.72 12.24
N ASN A 240 4.95 -10.84 13.09
CA ASN A 240 4.13 -9.98 13.97
C ASN A 240 3.81 -8.61 13.37
N TYR A 241 4.31 -8.30 12.17
CA TYR A 241 4.04 -7.02 11.52
C TYR A 241 2.73 -7.08 10.71
N GLY A 242 1.69 -6.43 11.21
CA GLY A 242 0.32 -6.55 10.67
C GLY A 242 0.11 -6.08 9.23
N TYR A 243 1.07 -5.38 8.63
CA TYR A 243 0.95 -4.86 7.26
C TYR A 243 1.82 -5.59 6.23
N VAL A 244 2.56 -6.65 6.62
CA VAL A 244 3.45 -7.39 5.71
C VAL A 244 2.71 -7.94 4.49
N ASP A 245 1.53 -8.53 4.73
CA ASP A 245 0.71 -9.15 3.69
C ASP A 245 0.19 -8.12 2.66
N SER A 246 0.08 -6.84 3.02
CA SER A 246 -0.34 -5.78 2.10
C SER A 246 0.68 -5.47 0.99
N ILE A 247 1.92 -5.93 1.13
CA ILE A 247 2.98 -5.86 0.13
C ILE A 247 3.27 -7.24 -0.47
N LEU A 248 3.21 -8.29 0.34
CA LEU A 248 3.47 -9.66 -0.08
C LEU A 248 2.54 -10.14 -1.20
N VAL A 249 1.28 -9.71 -1.19
CA VAL A 249 0.34 -9.99 -2.29
C VAL A 249 0.77 -9.40 -3.64
N GLY A 250 1.53 -8.30 -3.65
CA GLY A 250 2.10 -7.74 -4.88
C GLY A 250 3.23 -8.61 -5.46
N PHE A 251 3.92 -9.37 -4.60
CA PHE A 251 4.93 -10.34 -5.01
C PHE A 251 4.30 -11.66 -5.48
N GLU A 252 3.43 -12.24 -4.65
CA GLU A 252 2.81 -13.57 -4.88
C GLU A 252 1.72 -13.55 -5.95
N GLY A 253 1.06 -12.41 -6.14
CA GLY A 253 -0.03 -12.28 -7.13
C GLY A 253 0.43 -12.30 -8.59
N TYR A 254 1.74 -12.25 -8.86
CA TYR A 254 2.29 -12.03 -10.20
C TYR A 254 1.83 -13.01 -11.28
N GLU A 255 1.81 -14.32 -11.02
CA GLU A 255 1.34 -15.28 -12.03
C GLU A 255 -0.14 -15.09 -12.37
N TYR A 256 -0.95 -14.77 -11.36
CA TYR A 256 -2.34 -14.39 -11.61
C TYR A 256 -2.40 -13.11 -12.46
N PHE A 257 -1.63 -12.09 -12.12
CA PHE A 257 -1.63 -10.83 -12.86
C PHE A 257 -1.21 -11.02 -14.34
N LYS A 258 -0.19 -11.86 -14.58
CA LYS A 258 0.28 -12.21 -15.92
C LYS A 258 -0.73 -13.02 -16.71
N SER A 259 -1.24 -14.11 -16.13
CA SER A 259 -2.20 -15.01 -16.80
C SER A 259 -3.55 -14.35 -17.08
N ALA A 260 -4.00 -13.45 -16.20
CA ALA A 260 -5.22 -12.65 -16.41
C ALA A 260 -5.02 -11.45 -17.36
N GLY A 261 -3.78 -11.19 -17.82
CA GLY A 261 -3.48 -10.19 -18.84
C GLY A 261 -3.48 -8.74 -18.33
N PHE A 262 -3.22 -8.50 -17.04
CA PHE A 262 -3.15 -7.15 -16.50
C PHE A 262 -1.97 -6.37 -17.09
N ASN A 263 -2.24 -5.17 -17.60
CA ASN A 263 -1.23 -4.25 -18.09
C ASN A 263 -0.62 -3.43 -16.96
N PHE A 264 -1.47 -2.95 -16.04
CA PHE A 264 -1.06 -2.14 -14.91
C PHE A 264 -1.76 -2.57 -13.63
N LEU A 265 -1.08 -2.39 -12.51
CA LEU A 265 -1.60 -2.65 -11.17
C LEU A 265 -1.49 -1.37 -10.36
N ILE A 266 -2.49 -1.09 -9.54
CA ILE A 266 -2.42 -0.11 -8.46
C ILE A 266 -2.53 -0.86 -7.14
N ARG A 267 -1.50 -0.78 -6.29
CA ARG A 267 -1.61 -1.17 -4.88
C ARG A 267 -2.05 0.07 -4.12
N SER A 268 -3.09 -0.03 -3.31
CA SER A 268 -3.55 1.05 -2.46
C SER A 268 -4.00 0.56 -1.09
N ASP A 269 -4.16 1.49 -0.16
CA ASP A 269 -4.81 1.24 1.13
C ASP A 269 -6.35 1.20 0.94
N MET A 270 -7.09 0.81 1.98
CA MET A 270 -8.56 0.73 1.92
C MET A 270 -9.23 2.08 2.20
N ASP A 271 -8.57 2.98 2.91
CA ASP A 271 -9.05 4.29 3.30
C ASP A 271 -8.78 5.35 2.21
N VAL A 272 -9.19 5.01 0.99
CA VAL A 272 -8.88 5.78 -0.22
C VAL A 272 -10.10 5.94 -1.12
N PHE A 273 -10.00 6.86 -2.08
CA PHE A 273 -11.01 7.03 -3.12
C PHE A 273 -10.35 7.09 -4.50
N LEU A 274 -10.93 6.34 -5.44
CA LEU A 274 -10.61 6.46 -6.87
C LEU A 274 -11.30 7.69 -7.46
N THR A 275 -10.68 8.28 -8.47
CA THR A 275 -11.11 9.57 -9.06
C THR A 275 -11.54 9.43 -10.51
N PRO A 276 -12.32 10.39 -11.04
CA PRO A 276 -12.61 10.48 -12.47
C PRO A 276 -11.37 10.61 -13.36
N LEU A 277 -10.29 11.25 -12.88
CA LEU A 277 -9.06 11.33 -13.66
C LEU A 277 -8.40 9.96 -13.79
N PHE A 278 -8.28 9.20 -12.71
CA PHE A 278 -7.66 7.87 -12.77
C PHE A 278 -8.35 6.96 -13.78
N ALA A 279 -9.67 7.07 -13.94
CA ALA A 279 -10.43 6.35 -14.96
C ALA A 279 -9.84 6.46 -16.37
N LYS A 280 -9.28 7.63 -16.70
CA LYS A 280 -8.75 8.00 -18.02
C LYS A 280 -7.23 8.22 -18.02
N TRP A 281 -6.55 7.89 -16.93
CA TRP A 281 -5.13 8.15 -16.78
C TRP A 281 -4.29 6.90 -17.12
N LEU A 282 -3.19 7.11 -17.83
CA LEU A 282 -2.18 6.10 -18.13
C LEU A 282 -0.80 6.62 -17.73
N PRO A 283 0.16 5.70 -17.48
CA PRO A 283 1.57 6.03 -17.39
C PRO A 283 2.02 6.91 -18.55
N LYS A 284 2.90 7.86 -18.26
CA LYS A 284 3.54 8.71 -19.26
C LYS A 284 4.64 7.95 -19.99
N LYS A 285 5.39 7.12 -19.26
CA LYS A 285 6.28 6.11 -19.82
C LYS A 285 5.90 4.76 -19.28
N CYS A 286 6.05 3.74 -20.11
CA CYS A 286 5.60 2.41 -19.78
C CYS A 286 6.45 1.79 -18.64
N ASN A 287 7.71 2.21 -18.53
CA ASN A 287 8.66 1.76 -17.51
C ASN A 287 8.74 2.67 -16.27
N ASP A 288 7.82 3.63 -16.14
CA ASP A 288 7.71 4.43 -14.92
C ASP A 288 7.04 3.61 -13.82
N PHE A 289 7.56 3.73 -12.60
CA PHE A 289 6.93 3.24 -11.38
C PHE A 289 6.44 4.42 -10.56
N TYR A 290 5.12 4.61 -10.51
CA TYR A 290 4.53 5.75 -9.82
C TYR A 290 4.30 5.44 -8.35
N VAL A 291 4.62 6.42 -7.49
CA VAL A 291 4.49 6.32 -6.04
C VAL A 291 3.82 7.56 -5.49
N GLY A 292 2.86 7.39 -4.59
CA GLY A 292 2.22 8.49 -3.88
C GLY A 292 3.04 9.03 -2.70
N ARG A 293 2.34 9.54 -1.68
CA ARG A 293 2.91 10.22 -0.50
C ARG A 293 2.76 9.37 0.76
N GLY A 294 3.84 9.21 1.53
CA GLY A 294 3.85 8.32 2.70
C GLY A 294 3.47 8.94 4.05
N GLY A 295 3.60 10.25 4.25
CA GLY A 295 3.24 10.93 5.50
C GLY A 295 4.11 10.64 6.73
N TYR A 296 5.22 9.90 6.58
CA TYR A 296 6.10 9.49 7.68
C TYR A 296 7.44 10.24 7.73
N SER A 297 7.77 11.00 6.68
CA SER A 297 9.11 11.60 6.56
C SER A 297 9.26 12.81 7.46
N ASN A 298 10.38 12.84 8.19
CA ASN A 298 10.87 13.99 8.92
C ASN A 298 12.41 13.99 8.89
N ILE A 299 13.06 14.99 9.50
CA ILE A 299 14.52 15.14 9.50
C ILE A 299 15.21 13.94 10.17
N TYR A 300 14.65 13.44 11.27
CA TYR A 300 15.21 12.31 12.00
C TYR A 300 15.19 11.03 11.15
N ASN A 301 14.01 10.67 10.63
CA ASN A 301 13.81 9.50 9.77
C ASN A 301 14.69 9.56 8.52
N SER A 302 14.78 10.71 7.85
CA SER A 302 15.57 10.86 6.63
C SER A 302 17.07 10.68 6.89
N LYS A 303 17.61 11.27 7.97
CA LYS A 303 19.01 11.08 8.38
C LYS A 303 19.30 9.63 8.77
N LYS A 304 18.39 9.00 9.53
CA LYS A 304 18.54 7.61 9.97
C LYS A 304 18.51 6.65 8.77
N LEU A 305 17.56 6.81 7.84
CA LEU A 305 17.49 6.00 6.62
C LEU A 305 18.73 6.15 5.75
N LYS A 306 19.26 7.38 5.59
CA LYS A 306 20.52 7.60 4.86
C LYS A 306 21.71 6.87 5.52
N ARG A 307 21.80 6.91 6.85
CA ARG A 307 22.83 6.16 7.60
C ARG A 307 22.70 4.65 7.37
N ILE A 308 21.47 4.12 7.48
CA ILE A 308 21.19 2.69 7.31
C ILE A 308 21.53 2.24 5.89
N ALA A 309 21.09 2.99 4.88
CA ALA A 309 21.42 2.73 3.48
C ALA A 309 22.93 2.57 3.29
N LYS A 310 23.73 3.51 3.81
CA LYS A 310 25.19 3.41 3.79
C LYS A 310 25.70 2.15 4.49
N GLY A 311 25.15 1.79 5.65
CA GLY A 311 25.52 0.59 6.40
C GLY A 311 25.28 -0.71 5.64
N TYR A 312 24.26 -0.73 4.77
CA TYR A 312 23.95 -1.86 3.87
C TYR A 312 24.60 -1.76 2.49
N GLY A 313 25.48 -0.78 2.25
CA GLY A 313 26.06 -0.55 0.92
C GLY A 313 25.04 -0.12 -0.14
N LEU A 314 23.87 0.39 0.29
CA LEU A 314 22.83 0.89 -0.59
C LEU A 314 23.07 2.35 -0.94
N GLU A 315 22.98 2.65 -2.23
CA GLU A 315 22.95 4.01 -2.73
C GLU A 315 21.65 4.75 -2.33
N SER A 316 21.73 6.06 -2.15
CA SER A 316 20.57 6.90 -1.81
C SER A 316 20.41 8.04 -2.83
N ALA A 317 19.22 8.12 -3.42
CA ALA A 317 18.82 9.25 -4.27
C ALA A 317 18.31 10.47 -3.46
N GLU A 318 18.24 10.35 -2.14
CA GLU A 318 17.70 11.35 -1.22
C GLU A 318 16.27 11.78 -1.55
N ILE A 319 15.47 10.86 -2.10
CA ILE A 319 14.04 11.03 -2.29
C ILE A 319 13.33 10.53 -1.04
N TRP A 320 12.55 11.40 -0.41
CA TRP A 320 11.90 11.09 0.86
C TRP A 320 10.38 11.09 0.72
N ASN A 321 9.73 10.49 1.72
CA ASN A 321 8.28 10.48 1.86
C ASN A 321 7.55 9.71 0.73
N LEU A 322 8.20 8.69 0.16
CA LEU A 322 7.59 7.76 -0.80
C LEU A 322 6.42 7.02 -0.14
N GLY A 323 5.24 7.04 -0.76
CA GLY A 323 4.00 6.43 -0.27
C GLY A 323 3.85 4.95 -0.55
N SER A 324 2.89 4.33 0.12
CA SER A 324 2.56 2.90 -0.05
C SER A 324 1.63 2.64 -1.24
N THR A 325 1.06 3.70 -1.84
CA THR A 325 0.28 3.57 -3.07
C THR A 325 1.21 3.56 -4.27
N TRP A 326 1.16 2.49 -5.06
CA TRP A 326 2.04 2.24 -6.21
C TRP A 326 1.21 2.05 -7.48
N TYR A 327 1.73 2.44 -8.64
CA TYR A 327 1.11 2.13 -9.93
C TYR A 327 2.14 1.83 -11.03
N SER A 328 2.08 0.63 -11.62
CA SER A 328 3.11 0.11 -12.52
C SER A 328 2.69 -1.21 -13.19
N THR A 329 3.59 -1.84 -13.98
CA THR A 329 3.36 -3.18 -14.54
C THR A 329 3.51 -4.30 -13.50
N PRO A 330 2.97 -5.50 -13.75
CA PRO A 330 3.16 -6.67 -12.87
C PRO A 330 4.63 -7.02 -12.58
N GLU A 331 5.52 -6.93 -13.57
CA GLU A 331 6.94 -7.24 -13.41
C GLU A 331 7.62 -6.29 -12.43
N GLN A 332 7.32 -4.99 -12.55
CA GLN A 332 7.87 -3.99 -11.65
C GLN A 332 7.28 -4.13 -10.25
N PHE A 333 5.99 -4.47 -10.13
CA PHE A 333 5.35 -4.78 -8.85
C PHE A 333 6.04 -5.95 -8.14
N ARG A 334 6.31 -7.05 -8.85
CA ARG A 334 7.00 -8.20 -8.26
C ARG A 334 8.38 -7.84 -7.73
N LEU A 335 9.18 -7.11 -8.53
CA LEU A 335 10.51 -6.64 -8.12
C LEU A 335 10.45 -5.71 -6.91
N VAL A 336 9.62 -4.67 -6.96
CA VAL A 336 9.54 -3.67 -5.89
C VAL A 336 8.96 -4.26 -4.60
N SER A 337 7.96 -5.15 -4.70
CA SER A 337 7.44 -5.88 -3.53
C SER A 337 8.52 -6.74 -2.89
N TYR A 338 9.25 -7.54 -3.68
CA TYR A 338 10.34 -8.40 -3.18
C TYR A 338 11.38 -7.59 -2.39
N LEU A 339 11.88 -6.51 -3.00
CA LEU A 339 12.88 -5.66 -2.38
C LEU A 339 12.35 -4.91 -1.16
N THR A 340 11.10 -4.45 -1.20
CA THR A 340 10.46 -3.78 -0.06
C THR A 340 10.35 -4.72 1.13
N LEU A 341 9.87 -5.95 0.92
CA LEU A 341 9.77 -6.98 1.95
C LEU A 341 11.14 -7.35 2.53
N PHE A 342 12.16 -7.44 1.67
CA PHE A 342 13.53 -7.64 2.11
C PHE A 342 14.02 -6.50 3.00
N GLY A 343 13.85 -5.24 2.56
CA GLY A 343 14.21 -4.06 3.33
C GLY A 343 13.47 -3.96 4.66
N MET A 344 12.19 -4.34 4.68
CA MET A 344 11.38 -4.41 5.90
C MET A 344 11.97 -5.43 6.89
N ALA A 345 12.26 -6.65 6.45
CA ALA A 345 12.80 -7.70 7.31
C ALA A 345 14.20 -7.37 7.83
N ALA A 346 15.06 -6.79 6.99
CA ALA A 346 16.39 -6.32 7.40
C ALA A 346 16.29 -5.22 8.47
N LEU A 347 15.47 -4.19 8.23
CA LEU A 347 15.22 -3.14 9.21
C LEU A 347 14.64 -3.68 10.52
N SER A 348 13.65 -4.57 10.45
CA SER A 348 13.05 -5.20 11.63
C SER A 348 14.11 -5.91 12.49
N LYS A 349 15.03 -6.65 11.85
CA LYS A 349 16.14 -7.35 12.53
C LYS A 349 17.12 -6.36 13.18
N ASP A 350 17.65 -5.43 12.39
CA ASP A 350 18.86 -4.69 12.76
C ASP A 350 18.59 -3.34 13.43
N GLU A 351 17.43 -2.72 13.17
CA GLU A 351 17.16 -1.32 13.50
C GLU A 351 15.98 -1.10 14.46
N PHE A 352 15.28 -2.17 14.82
CA PHE A 352 14.21 -2.16 15.82
C PHE A 352 14.48 -3.17 16.93
N SER A 353 14.21 -2.77 18.16
CA SER A 353 14.30 -3.64 19.33
C SER A 353 13.08 -4.55 19.44
N GLN A 354 13.18 -5.59 20.28
CA GLN A 354 12.06 -6.51 20.51
C GLN A 354 10.77 -5.81 21.00
N PRO A 355 10.81 -4.86 21.98
CA PRO A 355 9.59 -4.13 22.38
C PRO A 355 8.94 -3.32 21.26
N GLU A 356 9.74 -2.75 20.34
CA GLU A 356 9.22 -2.06 19.15
C GLU A 356 8.53 -3.05 18.21
N ARG A 357 9.17 -4.19 17.93
CA ARG A 357 8.62 -5.25 17.07
C ARG A 357 7.35 -5.89 17.61
N GLU A 358 7.24 -5.99 18.93
CA GLU A 358 6.07 -6.51 19.64
C GLU A 358 4.98 -5.44 19.84
N LEU A 359 5.13 -4.26 19.24
CA LEU A 359 4.19 -3.14 19.31
C LEU A 359 3.91 -2.63 20.73
N LYS A 360 4.75 -2.96 21.71
CA LYS A 360 4.59 -2.58 23.13
C LYS A 360 4.75 -1.08 23.36
N LEU A 361 5.43 -0.37 22.46
CA LEU A 361 5.62 1.08 22.56
C LEU A 361 4.49 1.91 21.95
N GLY A 362 3.52 1.26 21.27
CA GLY A 362 2.43 1.95 20.59
C GLY A 362 2.93 3.12 19.73
N VAL A 363 2.32 4.29 19.89
CA VAL A 363 2.65 5.53 19.15
C VAL A 363 3.71 6.39 19.82
N LEU A 364 4.40 5.90 20.87
CA LEU A 364 5.35 6.72 21.65
C LEU A 364 6.49 7.30 20.79
N LEU A 365 6.93 6.52 19.79
CA LEU A 365 7.98 6.91 18.85
C LEU A 365 7.40 7.52 17.56
N TRP A 366 6.12 7.85 17.50
CA TRP A 366 5.57 8.56 16.34
C TRP A 366 5.81 10.07 16.48
N PRO A 367 6.26 10.78 15.44
CA PRO A 367 6.59 10.31 14.08
C PRO A 367 8.05 9.83 13.91
N ASP A 368 8.89 9.92 14.94
CA ASP A 368 10.31 9.57 14.89
C ASP A 368 10.58 8.07 15.06
N TRP A 369 10.75 7.35 13.94
CA TRP A 369 11.16 5.93 13.92
C TRP A 369 10.17 4.97 14.59
N HIS A 370 8.93 5.02 14.14
CA HIS A 370 7.85 4.13 14.58
C HIS A 370 7.77 2.81 13.78
N TYR A 371 7.73 1.66 14.46
CA TYR A 371 7.65 0.34 13.81
C TYR A 371 6.38 0.12 12.99
N GLY A 372 5.25 0.76 13.31
CA GLY A 372 4.00 0.63 12.56
C GLY A 372 4.12 1.03 11.09
N VAL A 373 5.09 1.89 10.74
CA VAL A 373 5.38 2.31 9.35
C VAL A 373 6.61 1.64 8.76
N LEU A 374 7.02 0.47 9.28
CA LEU A 374 8.16 -0.30 8.78
C LEU A 374 8.12 -0.51 7.25
N LEU A 375 6.93 -0.75 6.67
CA LEU A 375 6.77 -0.89 5.22
C LEU A 375 7.27 0.35 4.46
N LEU A 376 6.99 1.54 4.98
CA LEU A 376 7.36 2.82 4.38
C LEU A 376 8.88 3.07 4.50
N TYR A 377 9.52 2.61 5.59
CA TYR A 377 10.97 2.64 5.71
C TYR A 377 11.67 1.65 4.77
N GLY A 378 11.18 0.40 4.74
CA GLY A 378 11.73 -0.67 3.90
C GLY A 378 11.70 -0.31 2.43
N GLN A 379 10.55 0.16 1.93
CA GLN A 379 10.44 0.62 0.55
C GLN A 379 11.35 1.81 0.27
N ASN A 380 11.49 2.76 1.22
CA ASN A 380 12.25 3.98 0.96
C ASN A 380 13.74 3.68 0.78
N LEU A 381 14.29 2.73 1.53
CA LEU A 381 15.66 2.26 1.34
C LEU A 381 15.87 1.72 -0.08
N VAL A 382 15.04 0.76 -0.48
CA VAL A 382 15.26 0.04 -1.75
C VAL A 382 14.89 0.87 -2.97
N MET A 383 13.84 1.68 -2.90
CA MET A 383 13.45 2.58 -3.99
C MET A 383 14.51 3.66 -4.23
N ASN A 384 15.10 4.22 -3.17
CA ASN A 384 16.20 5.17 -3.33
C ASN A 384 17.42 4.55 -4.01
N HIS A 385 17.73 3.29 -3.67
CA HIS A 385 18.77 2.54 -4.35
C HIS A 385 18.44 2.40 -5.84
N LEU A 386 17.25 1.89 -6.17
CA LEU A 386 16.80 1.67 -7.56
C LEU A 386 16.82 2.94 -8.40
N ILE A 387 16.45 4.08 -7.82
CA ILE A 387 16.54 5.40 -8.48
C ILE A 387 18.01 5.74 -8.74
N LYS A 388 18.86 5.65 -7.71
CA LYS A 388 20.25 6.10 -7.80
C LYS A 388 21.08 5.24 -8.76
N THR A 389 20.74 3.96 -8.91
CA THR A 389 21.39 3.02 -9.84
C THR A 389 20.73 2.95 -11.21
N ASN A 390 19.70 3.76 -11.48
CA ASN A 390 18.94 3.77 -12.73
C ASN A 390 18.35 2.40 -13.12
N GLN A 391 17.96 1.59 -12.13
CA GLN A 391 17.31 0.30 -12.36
C GLN A 391 15.81 0.40 -12.60
N LEU A 392 15.19 1.45 -12.07
CA LEU A 392 13.77 1.71 -12.23
C LEU A 392 13.56 3.21 -12.23
N ASN A 393 12.74 3.72 -13.17
CA ASN A 393 12.36 5.12 -13.14
C ASN A 393 11.20 5.31 -12.16
N ILE A 394 11.50 5.66 -10.91
CA ILE A 394 10.47 5.89 -9.89
C ILE A 394 10.05 7.35 -9.92
N VAL A 395 8.75 7.58 -10.12
CA VAL A 395 8.15 8.92 -10.22
C VAL A 395 7.24 9.15 -9.02
N LYS A 396 7.66 10.06 -8.14
CA LYS A 396 6.85 10.47 -6.98
C LYS A 396 5.78 11.47 -7.40
N LEU A 397 4.51 11.14 -7.22
CA LEU A 397 3.34 11.94 -7.61
C LEU A 397 2.60 12.52 -6.40
N GLU A 398 3.31 13.17 -5.47
CA GLU A 398 2.70 13.57 -4.19
C GLU A 398 1.54 14.57 -4.28
N GLU A 399 1.46 15.34 -5.37
CA GLU A 399 0.36 16.28 -5.61
C GLU A 399 -0.87 15.61 -6.26
N TYR A 400 -0.70 14.42 -6.85
CA TYR A 400 -1.74 13.76 -7.67
C TYR A 400 -2.18 12.40 -7.11
N MET A 401 -1.30 11.73 -6.37
CA MET A 401 -1.49 10.38 -5.86
C MET A 401 -1.26 10.36 -4.35
N ASP A 402 -2.20 9.76 -3.61
CA ASP A 402 -2.37 9.99 -2.17
C ASP A 402 -2.63 11.46 -1.85
N HIS A 403 -3.45 12.09 -2.69
CA HIS A 403 -3.88 13.46 -2.47
C HIS A 403 -4.78 13.51 -1.22
N PRO A 404 -4.56 14.42 -0.26
CA PRO A 404 -5.35 14.45 0.97
C PRO A 404 -6.84 14.68 0.71
N SER A 405 -7.71 13.86 1.31
CA SER A 405 -9.17 14.01 1.23
C SER A 405 -9.65 15.37 1.72
N ALA A 406 -8.94 16.04 2.61
CA ALA A 406 -9.32 17.33 3.16
C ALA A 406 -9.29 18.50 2.16
N TYR A 407 -8.58 18.34 1.05
CA TYR A 407 -8.23 19.45 0.17
C TYR A 407 -9.38 19.83 -0.77
N SER A 408 -9.33 21.06 -1.29
CA SER A 408 -10.34 21.60 -2.20
C SER A 408 -9.90 21.53 -3.67
N THR A 409 -9.14 20.49 -4.02
CA THR A 409 -8.66 20.25 -5.38
C THR A 409 -9.75 19.56 -6.20
N ASP A 410 -9.86 19.92 -7.48
CA ASP A 410 -10.79 19.27 -8.41
C ASP A 410 -10.39 17.80 -8.65
N VAL A 411 -11.31 16.86 -8.43
CA VAL A 411 -11.10 15.42 -8.61
C VAL A 411 -10.82 15.01 -10.06
N ASN A 412 -11.07 15.89 -11.03
CA ASN A 412 -10.68 15.70 -12.42
C ASN A 412 -9.20 16.03 -12.67
N LYS A 413 -8.46 16.52 -11.67
CA LYS A 413 -7.05 16.91 -11.76
C LYS A 413 -6.12 16.12 -10.84
N ILE A 414 -6.65 15.18 -10.06
CA ILE A 414 -5.91 14.31 -9.14
C ILE A 414 -6.28 12.86 -9.39
N ILE A 415 -5.34 11.95 -9.24
CA ILE A 415 -5.44 10.54 -9.61
C ILE A 415 -6.05 9.73 -8.46
N HIS A 416 -5.60 9.97 -7.23
CA HIS A 416 -5.93 9.12 -6.09
C HIS A 416 -6.03 9.96 -4.83
N ILE A 417 -7.06 9.71 -4.01
CA ILE A 417 -7.30 10.43 -2.76
C ILE A 417 -7.06 9.50 -1.58
N HIS A 418 -6.32 9.97 -0.57
CA HIS A 418 -6.03 9.23 0.66
C HIS A 418 -6.60 9.96 1.89
N VAL A 419 -7.12 9.20 2.86
CA VAL A 419 -7.68 9.72 4.11
C VAL A 419 -6.61 9.69 5.20
N PHE A 420 -5.81 10.76 5.26
CA PHE A 420 -4.86 10.96 6.34
C PHE A 420 -5.57 11.20 7.68
N HIS A 421 -4.84 10.98 8.78
CA HIS A 421 -5.37 11.25 10.12
C HIS A 421 -5.26 12.75 10.40
N GLY A 422 -6.38 13.38 10.75
CA GLY A 422 -6.39 14.81 11.07
C GLY A 422 -7.80 15.36 11.29
N PRO A 423 -7.92 16.63 11.76
CA PRO A 423 -9.19 17.34 11.91
C PRO A 423 -9.68 17.84 10.54
N ASP A 424 -9.82 16.92 9.60
CA ASP A 424 -10.19 17.20 8.21
C ASP A 424 -11.71 17.26 8.05
N LEU A 425 -12.20 17.92 6.98
CA LEU A 425 -13.63 17.92 6.67
C LEU A 425 -14.20 16.50 6.62
N PHE A 426 -13.43 15.57 6.04
CA PHE A 426 -13.75 14.14 6.06
C PHE A 426 -12.70 13.39 6.90
N SER A 427 -13.09 12.98 8.11
CA SER A 427 -12.31 12.13 9.00
C SER A 427 -12.99 10.75 9.07
N LYS A 428 -12.22 9.69 8.79
CA LYS A 428 -12.73 8.31 8.90
C LYS A 428 -13.17 7.94 10.33
N PHE A 429 -12.54 8.53 11.34
CA PHE A 429 -12.90 8.30 12.75
C PHE A 429 -14.25 8.94 13.05
N ASP A 430 -14.42 10.21 12.68
CA ASP A 430 -15.68 10.93 12.84
C ASP A 430 -16.81 10.28 12.01
N PHE A 431 -16.48 9.67 10.87
CA PHE A 431 -17.41 8.89 10.05
C PHE A 431 -17.90 7.63 10.73
N LYS A 432 -16.97 6.86 11.33
CA LYS A 432 -17.31 5.68 12.13
C LYS A 432 -18.14 6.02 13.36
N ASP A 433 -17.88 7.18 13.98
CA ASP A 433 -18.64 7.70 15.12
C ASP A 433 -20.01 8.27 14.75
N GLY A 434 -20.40 8.25 13.47
CA GLY A 434 -21.71 8.71 13.00
C GLY A 434 -21.87 10.24 12.95
N LYS A 435 -20.79 11.02 13.08
CA LYS A 435 -20.85 12.49 13.07
C LYS A 435 -21.36 13.08 11.74
N TYR A 436 -21.38 12.27 10.69
CA TYR A 436 -21.84 12.67 9.35
C TYR A 436 -23.25 12.16 9.01
N ASP A 437 -23.94 11.46 9.92
CA ASP A 437 -25.18 10.73 9.60
C ASP A 437 -26.36 11.65 9.24
N SER A 438 -26.32 12.89 9.70
CA SER A 438 -27.30 13.93 9.34
C SER A 438 -26.86 14.78 8.15
N MET A 439 -25.65 14.60 7.64
CA MET A 439 -25.15 15.39 6.52
C MET A 439 -25.75 14.89 5.20
N THR A 440 -26.16 15.84 4.38
CA THR A 440 -26.47 15.60 2.97
C THR A 440 -25.35 16.21 2.13
N VAL A 441 -24.99 15.53 1.06
CA VAL A 441 -23.93 16.01 0.16
C VAL A 441 -24.51 17.14 -0.68
N ASN A 442 -23.88 18.31 -0.65
CA ASN A 442 -24.21 19.38 -1.58
C ASN A 442 -23.72 19.02 -2.98
N GLU A 443 -24.64 18.68 -3.88
CA GLU A 443 -24.35 18.28 -5.27
C GLU A 443 -23.54 19.33 -6.05
N SER A 444 -23.69 20.62 -5.72
CA SER A 444 -22.98 21.70 -6.42
C SER A 444 -21.47 21.75 -6.15
N GLN A 445 -20.96 21.07 -5.13
CA GLN A 445 -19.55 21.10 -4.73
C GLN A 445 -18.85 19.72 -4.83
N THR A 446 -19.50 18.70 -5.40
CA THR A 446 -19.02 17.31 -5.39
C THR A 446 -17.75 17.06 -6.19
N ASN A 447 -17.29 18.03 -6.99
CA ASN A 447 -16.06 17.90 -7.77
C ASN A 447 -14.80 18.22 -6.95
N LEU A 448 -14.92 18.73 -5.72
CA LEU A 448 -13.75 18.97 -4.86
C LEU A 448 -13.46 17.73 -4.00
N ALA A 449 -12.19 17.36 -3.84
CA ALA A 449 -11.76 16.14 -3.15
C ALA A 449 -12.50 15.91 -1.82
N LYS A 450 -12.59 16.92 -0.95
CA LYS A 450 -13.29 16.82 0.34
C LYS A 450 -14.78 16.48 0.26
N TYR A 451 -15.51 17.06 -0.68
CA TYR A 451 -16.93 16.79 -0.86
C TYR A 451 -17.15 15.50 -1.65
N TYR A 452 -16.27 15.19 -2.59
CA TYR A 452 -16.24 13.92 -3.30
C TYR A 452 -16.04 12.74 -2.35
N SER A 453 -15.02 12.80 -1.48
CA SER A 453 -14.74 11.78 -0.47
C SER A 453 -15.92 11.59 0.48
N LEU A 454 -16.48 12.68 1.01
CA LEU A 454 -17.67 12.61 1.86
C LEU A 454 -18.87 11.99 1.11
N LYS A 455 -19.06 12.33 -0.16
CA LYS A 455 -20.12 11.75 -0.99
C LYS A 455 -19.97 10.25 -1.15
N MET A 456 -18.80 9.79 -1.59
CA MET A 456 -18.53 8.37 -1.79
C MET A 456 -18.68 7.59 -0.48
N ALA A 457 -18.27 8.17 0.65
CA ALA A 457 -18.44 7.58 1.97
C ALA A 457 -19.92 7.48 2.39
N LEU A 458 -20.67 8.58 2.31
CA LEU A 458 -22.10 8.60 2.67
C LEU A 458 -22.92 7.68 1.77
N GLU A 459 -22.67 7.68 0.45
CA GLU A 459 -23.34 6.77 -0.48
C GLU A 459 -22.94 5.31 -0.24
N GLY A 460 -21.65 5.04 0.05
CA GLY A 460 -21.19 3.71 0.43
C GLY A 460 -21.82 3.21 1.74
N LYS A 461 -22.10 4.09 2.70
CA LYS A 461 -22.84 3.74 3.92
C LYS A 461 -24.34 3.55 3.68
N LYS A 462 -24.93 4.37 2.80
CA LYS A 462 -26.37 4.35 2.48
C LYS A 462 -26.78 3.10 1.71
N PHE A 463 -26.00 2.72 0.69
CA PHE A 463 -26.29 1.55 -0.12
C PHE A 463 -25.76 0.28 0.54
N ASN A 464 -26.56 -0.78 0.56
CA ASN A 464 -26.05 -2.12 0.87
C ASN A 464 -25.21 -2.67 -0.30
N GLY A 465 -24.50 -3.77 -0.11
CA GLY A 465 -23.60 -4.27 -1.14
C GLY A 465 -24.33 -4.69 -2.42
N THR A 466 -25.54 -5.27 -2.31
CA THR A 466 -26.37 -5.64 -3.47
C THR A 466 -26.78 -4.42 -4.28
N GLU A 467 -27.15 -3.32 -3.62
CA GLU A 467 -27.47 -2.05 -4.29
C GLU A 467 -26.24 -1.47 -5.01
N LEU A 468 -25.04 -1.54 -4.40
CA LEU A 468 -23.80 -1.13 -5.05
C LEU A 468 -23.48 -2.01 -6.27
N THR A 469 -23.67 -3.32 -6.18
CA THR A 469 -23.48 -4.26 -7.31
C THR A 469 -24.46 -3.97 -8.45
N ASN A 470 -25.71 -3.62 -8.13
CA ASN A 470 -26.70 -3.21 -9.12
C ASN A 470 -26.31 -1.90 -9.81
N LEU A 471 -25.81 -0.91 -9.05
CA LEU A 471 -25.29 0.34 -9.62
C LEU A 471 -24.12 0.08 -10.56
N LEU A 472 -23.16 -0.77 -10.17
CA LEU A 472 -22.05 -1.17 -11.04
C LEU A 472 -22.57 -1.79 -12.34
N SER A 473 -23.53 -2.71 -12.25
CA SER A 473 -24.10 -3.40 -13.40
C SER A 473 -24.81 -2.42 -14.35
N GLN A 474 -25.54 -1.43 -13.81
CA GLN A 474 -26.17 -0.37 -14.60
C GLN A 474 -25.15 0.50 -15.32
N GLU A 475 -24.06 0.91 -14.65
CA GLU A 475 -23.01 1.71 -15.28
C GLU A 475 -22.25 0.94 -16.36
N ILE A 476 -22.03 -0.37 -16.15
CA ILE A 476 -21.45 -1.23 -17.19
C ILE A 476 -22.43 -1.40 -18.37
N PHE A 477 -23.74 -1.53 -18.11
CA PHE A 477 -24.74 -1.70 -19.17
C PHE A 477 -24.87 -0.45 -20.06
N LYS A 478 -24.81 0.76 -19.48
CA LYS A 478 -24.86 2.02 -20.24
C LYS A 478 -23.73 2.19 -21.28
N LYS A 479 -22.67 1.37 -21.18
CA LYS A 479 -21.48 1.42 -22.02
C LYS A 479 -21.47 0.39 -23.16
N ILE A 480 -22.36 -0.59 -23.11
CA ILE A 480 -22.52 -1.63 -24.14
C ILE A 480 -23.61 -1.15 -25.08
#